data_AF-A0A534UKT8-F1
#
_entry.id   AF-A0A534UKT8-F1
#
_cell.length_a   1.000
_cell.length_b   1.000
_cell.length_c   1.000
_cell.angle_alpha   90.00
_cell.angle_beta   90.00
_cell.angle_gamma   90.00
#
_symmetry.space_group_name_H-M   'P 1'
#
loop_
_entity.id
_entity.type
_entity.pdbx_description
1 polymer ?
#
loop_
_entity_poly.entity_id
_entity_poly.type
_entity_poly.pdbx_seq_one_letter_code
_entity_poly.pdbx_strand_id
1 'polypeptide(L)'
;MLRQGEEYLSVNWLEQLKRPSRATEIRGLQELYTRKFNRVGAGARIAILNVGALRTNVERKSSDRRLLPILHEPIIPDDPSHAGIYDIPYDDETIAELIVEVVQEKHPARS
;
A
#
# COMPACT_ATOMS: atom_id res chain seq x y z
N MET A 1 -11.06 -3.01 -0.29
CA MET A 1 -11.79 -2.89 -1.56
C MET A 1 -11.37 -1.60 -2.26
N LEU A 2 -11.18 -1.64 -3.58
CA LEU A 2 -10.93 -0.44 -4.38
C LEU A 2 -12.17 0.46 -4.40
N ARG A 3 -11.98 1.78 -4.47
CA ARG A 3 -13.11 2.70 -4.67
C ARG A 3 -13.61 2.58 -6.11
N GLN A 4 -14.88 2.97 -6.32
CA GLN A 4 -15.46 2.96 -7.66
C GLN A 4 -14.61 3.81 -8.61
N GLY A 5 -14.14 3.20 -9.70
CA GLY A 5 -13.29 3.86 -10.71
C GLY A 5 -11.78 3.82 -10.43
N GLU A 6 -11.33 3.21 -9.33
CA GLU A 6 -9.90 2.93 -9.11
C GLU A 6 -9.52 1.61 -9.81
N GLU A 7 -8.42 1.63 -10.57
CA GLU A 7 -7.89 0.45 -11.27
C GLU A 7 -6.93 -0.38 -10.38
N TYR A 8 -6.41 0.23 -9.32
CA TYR A 8 -5.41 -0.39 -8.44
C TYR A 8 -5.43 0.23 -7.03
N LEU A 9 -4.87 -0.49 -6.06
CA LEU A 9 -4.64 0.03 -4.72
C LEU A 9 -3.33 0.81 -4.70
N SER A 10 -3.41 2.13 -4.46
CA SER A 10 -2.23 2.98 -4.35
C SER A 10 -1.44 2.67 -3.07
N VAL A 11 -0.14 2.41 -3.26
CA VAL A 11 0.82 2.09 -2.20
C VAL A 11 2.16 2.80 -2.47
N ASN A 12 3.11 2.66 -1.55
CA ASN A 12 4.44 3.25 -1.68
C ASN A 12 5.52 2.23 -1.31
N TRP A 13 6.61 2.20 -2.07
CA TRP A 13 7.83 1.47 -1.72
C TRP A 13 8.63 2.26 -0.69
N LEU A 14 8.77 1.72 0.53
CA LEU A 14 9.53 2.37 1.60
C LEU A 14 11.01 2.55 1.21
N GLU A 15 11.56 1.58 0.50
CA GLU A 15 12.94 1.54 0.03
C GLU A 15 13.26 2.72 -0.92
N GLN A 16 12.27 3.21 -1.66
CA GLN A 16 12.43 4.35 -2.57
C GLN A 16 12.53 5.69 -1.83
N LEU A 17 12.14 5.74 -0.55
CA LEU A 17 12.29 6.95 0.27
C LEU A 17 13.75 7.19 0.68
N LYS A 18 14.63 6.19 0.55
CA LYS A 18 16.08 6.25 0.84
C LYS A 18 16.38 6.87 2.22
N ARG A 19 15.59 6.51 3.22
CA ARG A 19 15.75 6.98 4.61
C ARG A 19 16.55 5.96 5.42
N PRO A 20 17.31 6.39 6.45
CA PRO A 20 18.26 5.51 7.15
C PRO A 20 17.61 4.50 8.10
N SER A 21 16.32 4.66 8.42
CA SER A 21 15.61 3.78 9.35
C SER A 21 14.11 3.74 9.07
N ARG A 22 13.45 2.66 9.51
CA ARG A 22 12.00 2.51 9.43
C ARG A 22 11.24 3.70 10.00
N ALA A 23 11.63 4.21 11.18
CA ALA A 23 10.98 5.36 11.79
C ALA A 23 11.04 6.61 10.90
N THR A 24 12.18 6.84 10.22
CA THR A 24 12.36 7.95 9.28
C THR A 24 11.65 7.74 7.95
N GLU A 25 11.50 6.49 7.49
CA GLU A 25 10.66 6.15 6.31
C GLU A 25 9.19 6.48 6.58
N ILE A 26 8.66 6.06 7.73
CA ILE A 26 7.26 6.32 8.11
C ILE A 26 6.99 7.81 8.27
N ARG A 27 7.93 8.57 8.87
CA ARG A 27 7.81 10.03 8.89
C ARG A 27 7.79 10.62 7.49
N GLY A 28 8.64 10.13 6.60
CA GLY A 28 8.64 10.55 5.18
C GLY A 28 7.31 10.27 4.48
N LEU A 29 6.68 9.13 4.73
CA LEU A 29 5.32 8.84 4.22
C LEU A 29 4.26 9.75 4.82
N GLN A 30 4.30 10.02 6.13
CA GLN A 30 3.35 10.93 6.77
C GLN A 30 3.44 12.35 6.16
N GLU A 31 4.66 12.85 5.93
CA GLU A 31 4.91 14.12 5.25
C GLU A 31 4.37 14.09 3.80
N LEU A 32 4.67 13.01 3.07
CA LEU A 32 4.22 12.82 1.69
C LEU A 32 2.69 12.76 1.59
N TYR A 33 2.03 11.98 2.43
CA TYR A 33 0.57 11.89 2.47
C TYR A 33 -0.10 13.18 2.93
N THR A 34 0.51 13.94 3.84
CA THR A 34 0.01 15.26 4.22
C THR A 34 0.04 16.25 3.05
N ARG A 35 1.02 16.13 2.14
CA ARG A 35 1.09 16.95 0.92
C ARG A 35 0.16 16.43 -0.18
N LYS A 36 0.14 15.11 -0.38
CA LYS A 36 -0.61 14.43 -1.45
C LYS A 36 -2.12 14.49 -1.20
N PHE A 37 -2.54 14.37 0.05
CA PHE A 37 -3.94 14.40 0.44
C PHE A 37 -4.26 15.69 1.19
N ASN A 38 -5.21 16.46 0.65
CA ASN A 38 -5.72 17.69 1.28
C ASN A 38 -6.15 17.49 2.75
N ARG A 39 -6.55 16.26 3.13
CA ARG A 39 -6.85 15.90 4.51
C ARG A 39 -6.63 14.41 4.77
N VAL A 40 -5.66 14.09 5.62
CA VAL A 40 -5.53 12.77 6.24
C VAL A 40 -6.44 12.73 7.47
N GLY A 41 -7.40 11.80 7.50
CA GLY A 41 -8.33 11.65 8.63
C GLY A 41 -7.60 11.31 9.93
N ALA A 42 -8.10 11.79 11.07
CA ALA A 42 -7.45 11.56 12.38
C ALA A 42 -7.31 10.07 12.76
N GLY A 43 -8.19 9.21 12.24
CA GLY A 43 -8.14 7.76 12.43
C GLY A 43 -7.37 7.00 11.34
N ALA A 44 -6.83 7.68 10.34
CA ALA A 44 -6.15 7.02 9.23
C ALA A 44 -4.85 6.35 9.70
N ARG A 45 -4.55 5.19 9.12
CA ARG A 45 -3.40 4.36 9.46
C ARG A 45 -2.60 4.04 8.20
N ILE A 46 -1.29 3.91 8.37
CA ILE A 46 -0.36 3.32 7.40
C ILE A 46 -0.19 1.86 7.80
N ALA A 47 -0.40 0.94 6.87
CA ALA A 47 -0.11 -0.47 7.04
C ALA A 47 1.16 -0.81 6.25
N ILE A 48 2.07 -1.55 6.87
CA ILE A 48 3.29 -2.04 6.23
C ILE A 48 3.13 -3.54 6.00
N LEU A 49 3.50 -3.99 4.80
CA LEU A 49 3.52 -5.39 4.43
C LEU A 49 4.80 -5.69 3.64
N ASN A 50 5.17 -6.96 3.62
CA ASN A 50 6.21 -7.45 2.72
C ASN A 50 5.57 -7.93 1.42
N VAL A 51 6.08 -7.47 0.27
CA VAL A 51 5.51 -7.80 -1.03
C VAL A 51 5.60 -9.29 -1.37
N GLY A 52 6.71 -9.95 -1.03
CA GLY A 52 6.85 -11.39 -1.23
C GLY A 52 5.82 -12.17 -0.41
N ALA A 53 5.69 -11.84 0.88
CA ALA A 53 4.72 -12.47 1.77
C ALA A 53 3.27 -12.25 1.30
N LEU A 54 2.94 -11.04 0.83
CA LEU A 54 1.63 -10.74 0.25
C LEU A 54 1.34 -11.60 -0.97
N ARG A 55 2.25 -11.62 -1.95
CA ARG A 55 2.06 -12.39 -3.18
C ARG A 55 1.88 -13.88 -2.89
N THR A 56 2.73 -14.44 -2.04
CA THR A 56 2.62 -15.86 -1.64
C THR A 56 1.34 -16.15 -0.87
N ASN A 57 0.89 -15.25 0.01
CA ASN A 57 -0.35 -15.49 0.77
C ASN A 57 -1.57 -15.48 -0.15
N VAL A 58 -1.65 -14.51 -1.06
CA VAL A 58 -2.76 -14.39 -2.01
C VAL A 58 -2.76 -15.57 -2.98
N GLU A 59 -1.62 -15.91 -3.59
CA GLU A 59 -1.51 -17.05 -4.51
C GLU A 59 -1.95 -18.37 -3.85
N ARG A 60 -1.57 -18.59 -2.58
CA ARG A 60 -1.88 -19.84 -1.89
C ARG A 60 -3.33 -19.92 -1.42
N LYS A 61 -3.92 -18.80 -1.00
CA LYS A 61 -5.21 -18.80 -0.29
C LYS A 61 -6.40 -18.32 -1.13
N SER A 62 -6.17 -17.62 -2.23
CA SER A 62 -7.24 -17.27 -3.16
C SER A 62 -7.72 -18.51 -3.93
N SER A 63 -9.02 -18.55 -4.25
CA SER A 63 -9.63 -19.67 -4.98
C SER A 63 -9.07 -19.86 -6.39
N ASP A 64 -8.64 -18.76 -7.03
CA ASP A 64 -8.10 -18.71 -8.38
C ASP A 64 -6.55 -18.67 -8.42
N ARG A 65 -5.89 -18.78 -7.26
CA ARG A 65 -4.43 -18.66 -7.12
C ARG A 65 -3.87 -17.36 -7.72
N ARG A 66 -4.56 -16.26 -7.45
CA ARG A 66 -4.25 -14.95 -8.03
C ARG A 66 -2.81 -14.51 -7.73
N LEU A 67 -2.16 -14.01 -8.77
CA LEU A 67 -0.88 -13.33 -8.67
C LEU A 67 -1.10 -11.83 -8.80
N LEU A 68 -1.05 -11.09 -7.69
CA LEU A 68 -1.22 -9.63 -7.73
C LEU A 68 -0.04 -8.95 -8.43
N PRO A 69 -0.26 -8.23 -9.54
CA PRO A 69 0.77 -7.37 -10.12
C PRO A 69 1.01 -6.18 -9.21
N ILE A 70 2.27 -5.90 -8.91
CA ILE A 70 2.68 -4.73 -8.13
C ILE A 70 3.65 -3.95 -9.00
N LEU A 71 3.19 -2.81 -9.50
CA LEU A 71 3.92 -1.99 -10.47
C LEU A 71 4.46 -0.74 -9.79
N HIS A 72 5.73 -0.43 -10.03
CA HIS A 72 6.30 0.84 -9.60
C HIS A 72 5.98 1.92 -10.63
N GLU A 73 5.23 2.93 -10.20
CA GLU A 73 4.67 3.97 -11.07
C GLU A 73 4.90 5.35 -10.44
N PRO A 74 6.15 5.81 -10.38
CA PRO A 74 6.49 7.04 -9.65
C PRO A 74 5.76 8.26 -10.24
N ILE A 75 5.21 9.10 -9.37
CA ILE A 75 4.60 10.38 -9.75
C ILE A 75 5.68 11.45 -9.56
N ILE A 76 6.41 11.77 -10.62
CA ILE A 76 7.55 12.68 -10.53
C ILE A 76 7.08 14.15 -10.65
N PRO A 77 7.58 15.08 -9.80
CA PRO A 77 8.57 14.88 -8.72
C PRO A 77 7.97 14.56 -7.34
N ASP A 78 6.65 14.56 -7.20
CA ASP A 78 5.96 14.67 -5.91
C ASP A 78 5.96 13.39 -5.06
N ASP A 79 5.86 12.22 -5.71
CA ASP A 79 5.85 10.90 -5.09
C ASP A 79 6.65 9.87 -5.91
N PRO A 80 8.00 9.91 -5.81
CA PRO A 80 8.87 8.96 -6.49
C PRO A 80 8.78 7.54 -5.92
N SER A 81 8.01 7.32 -4.84
CA SER A 81 7.84 6.01 -4.21
C SER A 81 6.53 5.32 -4.60
N HIS A 82 5.65 6.00 -5.34
CA HIS A 82 4.32 5.51 -5.70
C HIS A 82 4.39 4.18 -6.46
N ALA A 83 3.42 3.32 -6.15
CA ALA A 83 3.20 2.04 -6.79
C ALA A 83 1.70 1.67 -6.72
N GLY A 84 1.30 0.74 -7.58
CA GLY A 84 -0.06 0.20 -7.62
C GLY A 84 -0.07 -1.31 -7.41
N ILE A 85 -1.04 -1.80 -6.63
CA ILE A 85 -1.40 -3.22 -6.57
C ILE A 85 -2.63 -3.44 -7.45
N TYR A 86 -2.47 -4.19 -8.52
CA TYR A 86 -3.47 -4.43 -9.56
C TYR A 86 -4.20 -5.76 -9.36
N ASP A 87 -5.18 -6.02 -10.24
CA ASP A 87 -6.03 -7.22 -10.22
C ASP A 87 -6.74 -7.46 -8.88
N ILE A 88 -7.17 -6.36 -8.26
CA ILE A 88 -8.08 -6.35 -7.13
C ILE A 88 -9.45 -5.91 -7.66
N PRO A 89 -10.38 -6.84 -7.96
CA PRO A 89 -11.69 -6.49 -8.45
C PRO A 89 -12.40 -5.56 -7.47
N TYR A 90 -13.21 -4.67 -8.04
CA TYR A 90 -14.21 -3.95 -7.28
C TYR A 90 -15.12 -4.96 -6.57
N ASP A 91 -15.26 -4.83 -5.25
CA ASP A 91 -16.04 -5.74 -4.36
C ASP A 91 -15.40 -7.09 -4.02
N ASP A 92 -14.10 -7.29 -4.29
CA ASP A 92 -13.38 -8.49 -3.84
C ASP A 92 -12.93 -8.34 -2.37
N GLU A 93 -13.84 -8.66 -1.45
CA GLU A 93 -13.54 -8.69 0.00
C GLU A 93 -12.47 -9.74 0.35
N THR A 94 -12.42 -10.85 -0.39
CA THR A 94 -11.48 -11.96 -0.12
C THR A 94 -10.03 -11.50 -0.27
N ILE A 95 -9.69 -10.84 -1.38
CA ILE A 95 -8.33 -10.33 -1.58
C ILE A 95 -7.97 -9.28 -0.53
N ALA A 96 -8.92 -8.43 -0.14
CA ALA A 96 -8.70 -7.44 0.91
C ALA A 96 -8.38 -8.10 2.26
N GLU A 97 -9.10 -9.16 2.64
CA GLU A 97 -8.82 -9.94 3.85
C GLU A 97 -7.43 -10.59 3.81
N LEU A 98 -7.07 -11.20 2.68
CA LEU A 98 -5.76 -11.84 2.50
C LEU A 98 -4.60 -10.84 2.57
N ILE A 99 -4.81 -9.58 2.14
CA ILE A 99 -3.84 -8.50 2.33
C ILE A 99 -3.71 -8.15 3.82
N VAL A 100 -4.83 -8.07 4.55
CA VAL A 100 -4.82 -7.71 5.98
C VAL A 100 -4.08 -8.76 6.82
N GLU A 101 -4.18 -10.04 6.48
CA GLU A 101 -3.50 -11.13 7.17
C GLU A 101 -1.96 -11.00 7.20
N VAL A 102 -1.37 -10.33 6.21
CA VAL A 102 0.09 -10.20 6.07
C VAL A 102 0.64 -8.83 6.49
N VAL A 103 -0.22 -7.97 7.07
CA VAL A 103 0.22 -6.68 7.62
C VAL A 103 1.17 -6.94 8.80
N GLN A 104 2.38 -6.42 8.69
CA GLN A 104 3.43 -6.57 9.70
C GLN A 104 3.32 -5.48 10.76
N GLU A 105 3.01 -4.25 10.36
CA GLU A 105 3.00 -3.08 11.23
C GLU A 105 1.89 -2.12 10.85
N LYS A 106 1.40 -1.37 11.85
CA LYS A 106 0.44 -0.28 11.66
C LYS A 106 0.91 0.97 12.37
N HIS A 107 0.93 2.09 11.65
CA HIS A 107 1.35 3.39 12.15
C HIS A 107 0.23 4.42 11.93
N PRO A 108 0.15 5.50 12.73
CA PRO A 108 -0.71 6.63 12.40
C PRO A 108 -0.32 7.23 11.03
N ALA A 109 -1.30 7.60 10.21
CA ALA A 109 -1.03 8.25 8.92
C ALA A 109 -0.72 9.75 9.05
N ARG A 110 -0.98 10.33 10.23
CA ARG A 110 -0.59 11.68 10.61
C ARG A 110 0.52 11.62 11.65
N SER A 111 1.45 12.57 11.58
CA SER A 111 2.51 12.78 12.59
C SER A 111 1.99 13.34 13.91
#